data_AF-A0A7J6QIJ4-F1
#
_entry.id   AF-A0A7J6QIJ4-F1
#
_cell.length_a   1.000
_cell.length_b   1.000
_cell.length_c   1.000
_cell.angle_alpha   90.00
_cell.angle_beta   90.00
_cell.angle_gamma   90.00
#
_symmetry.space_group_name_H-M   'P 1'
#
loop_
_entity.id
_entity.type
_entity.pdbx_description
1 polymer ?
#
loop_
_entity_poly.entity_id
_entity_poly.type
_entity_poly.pdbx_seq_one_letter_code
_entity_poly.pdbx_strand_id
1 'polypeptide(L)'
;MLSLVKNLFGRPPPPDVKEEDASDDGSPGQEAATAGQAATGCALDLLKGDFFVLDGGEWTSLADGLCSVTFDEALGRMYVSQEDEEVEEVFNAKQMTNVQRYDDPDDGYPCVQWIVVTKSDNMSEWGLKFRNEEAVDEFVR
;
A
#
# COMPACT_ATOMS: atom_id res chain seq x y z
N MET A 1 28.62 -2.65 -30.87
CA MET A 1 28.57 -1.23 -30.48
C MET A 1 27.61 -1.12 -29.30
N LEU A 2 28.13 -0.86 -28.11
CA LEU A 2 27.38 -0.71 -26.86
C LEU A 2 27.34 0.78 -26.55
N SER A 3 26.14 1.36 -26.49
CA SER A 3 25.84 2.70 -25.95
C SER A 3 24.31 2.85 -25.95
N LEU A 4 23.63 3.41 -24.98
CA LEU A 4 23.92 3.78 -23.59
C LEU A 4 22.51 4.15 -23.07
N VAL A 5 22.03 3.47 -22.05
CA VAL A 5 20.70 3.66 -21.48
C VAL A 5 20.63 5.05 -20.84
N LYS A 6 19.73 5.91 -21.32
CA LYS A 6 19.49 7.24 -20.76
C LYS A 6 18.50 7.12 -19.59
N ASN A 7 19.03 6.89 -18.40
CA ASN A 7 18.32 7.12 -17.14
C ASN A 7 18.16 8.64 -16.95
N LEU A 8 16.97 9.15 -17.26
CA LEU A 8 16.56 10.53 -17.03
C LEU A 8 15.65 10.59 -15.80
N PHE A 9 16.22 10.50 -14.60
CA PHE A 9 15.52 10.99 -13.40
C PHE A 9 16.52 11.76 -12.54
N GLY A 10 16.43 13.08 -12.66
CA GLY A 10 17.16 14.03 -11.84
C GLY A 10 16.66 13.97 -10.40
N ARG A 11 17.58 13.64 -9.50
CA ARG A 11 17.39 13.62 -8.06
C ARG A 11 17.78 15.00 -7.50
N PRO A 12 16.88 15.75 -6.84
CA PRO A 12 17.32 16.82 -5.95
C PRO A 12 17.82 16.24 -4.61
N PRO A 13 18.83 16.85 -3.97
CA PRO A 13 19.32 16.42 -2.66
C PRO A 13 18.35 16.82 -1.52
N PRO A 14 18.34 16.10 -0.38
CA PRO A 14 17.53 16.46 0.78
C PRO A 14 18.08 17.70 1.51
N PRO A 15 17.23 18.52 2.16
CA PRO A 15 17.67 19.63 2.99
C PRO A 15 18.17 19.19 4.39
N ASP A 16 19.08 20.02 4.89
CA ASP A 16 19.87 19.96 6.13
C ASP A 16 19.04 19.70 7.41
N VAL A 17 19.51 18.76 8.23
CA VAL A 17 19.02 18.50 9.59
C VAL A 17 19.56 19.55 10.56
N LYS A 18 18.69 20.09 11.42
CA LYS A 18 19.11 20.94 12.54
C LYS A 18 18.65 20.31 13.86
N GLU A 19 19.65 19.92 14.63
CA GLU A 19 19.58 19.37 15.98
C GLU A 19 19.10 20.44 16.97
N GLU A 20 18.14 20.09 17.82
CA GLU A 20 17.84 20.83 19.05
C GLU A 20 17.73 19.83 20.22
N ASP A 21 18.63 20.02 21.18
CA ASP A 21 18.78 19.32 22.45
C ASP A 21 17.83 19.92 23.49
N ALA A 22 17.11 19.06 24.24
CA ALA A 22 16.61 19.40 25.57
C ALA A 22 16.34 18.12 26.37
N SER A 23 17.04 18.00 27.50
CA SER A 23 16.86 16.99 28.55
C SER A 23 15.89 17.49 29.64
N ASP A 24 15.02 16.64 30.18
CA ASP A 24 14.57 16.60 31.61
C ASP A 24 13.58 15.43 31.82
N ASP A 25 13.99 14.31 32.43
CA ASP A 25 13.78 13.89 33.83
C ASP A 25 12.30 13.76 34.29
N GLY A 26 11.86 12.51 34.53
CA GLY A 26 10.57 12.23 35.17
C GLY A 26 9.97 10.85 34.87
N SER A 27 10.48 9.79 35.52
CA SER A 27 9.68 8.59 35.84
C SER A 27 9.11 8.77 37.25
N PRO A 28 7.89 8.31 37.61
CA PRO A 28 7.45 6.92 37.43
C PRO A 28 5.93 6.72 37.22
N GLY A 29 5.52 5.50 36.85
CA GLY A 29 4.11 5.08 37.03
C GLY A 29 3.69 3.93 36.12
N GLN A 30 3.52 2.76 36.71
CA GLN A 30 2.96 1.58 36.05
C GLN A 30 1.47 1.79 35.76
N GLU A 31 1.06 1.61 34.51
CA GLU A 31 -0.30 1.19 34.17
C GLU A 31 -0.20 0.10 33.10
N ALA A 32 -0.63 -1.11 33.48
CA ALA A 32 -0.82 -2.21 32.56
C ALA A 32 -2.03 -1.89 31.67
N ALA A 33 -1.78 -1.31 30.50
CA ALA A 33 -2.78 -1.18 29.45
C ALA A 33 -2.66 -2.37 28.49
N THR A 34 -3.53 -3.35 28.72
CA THR A 34 -3.98 -4.27 27.68
C THR A 34 -4.58 -3.45 26.54
N ALA A 35 -3.84 -3.25 25.46
CA ALA A 35 -4.33 -2.68 24.20
C ALA A 35 -3.80 -3.51 23.03
N GLY A 36 -4.25 -4.76 22.95
CA GLY A 36 -4.36 -5.42 21.65
C GLY A 36 -5.52 -4.79 20.90
N GLN A 37 -5.27 -4.36 19.66
CA GLN A 37 -6.20 -3.72 18.73
C GLN A 37 -6.57 -2.26 19.02
N ALA A 38 -5.62 -1.37 18.73
CA ALA A 38 -5.93 -0.07 18.14
C ALA A 38 -5.42 -0.05 16.70
N ALA A 39 -6.05 -0.82 15.81
CA ALA A 39 -5.93 -0.53 14.39
C ALA A 39 -6.77 0.72 14.13
N THR A 40 -6.07 1.83 13.93
CA THR A 40 -6.47 3.09 13.30
C THR A 40 -7.89 3.09 12.69
N GLY A 41 -8.90 3.40 13.51
CA GLY A 41 -10.32 3.45 13.08
C GLY A 41 -10.66 4.54 12.05
N CYS A 42 -9.71 5.41 11.69
CA CYS A 42 -9.86 6.39 10.60
C CYS A 42 -9.25 5.94 9.26
N ALA A 43 -8.28 5.01 9.27
CA ALA A 43 -7.65 4.50 8.05
C ALA A 43 -8.52 3.42 7.37
N LEU A 44 -9.32 2.68 8.14
CA LEU A 44 -10.16 1.58 7.65
C LEU A 44 -11.24 2.04 6.65
N ASP A 45 -11.84 3.22 6.85
CA ASP A 45 -12.83 3.76 5.89
C ASP A 45 -12.15 4.47 4.70
N LEU A 46 -10.91 4.93 4.88
CA LEU A 46 -10.14 5.62 3.85
C LEU A 46 -9.66 4.65 2.77
N LEU A 47 -9.20 3.47 3.18
CA LEU A 47 -8.60 2.47 2.28
C LEU A 47 -9.65 1.57 1.63
N LYS A 48 -10.58 2.19 0.90
CA LYS A 48 -11.58 1.51 0.08
C LYS A 48 -11.37 1.82 -1.40
N GLY A 49 -11.31 0.78 -2.22
CA GLY A 49 -11.01 0.91 -3.64
C GLY A 49 -11.55 -0.23 -4.48
N ASP A 50 -11.66 0.03 -5.78
CA ASP A 50 -11.96 -1.00 -6.77
C ASP A 50 -10.72 -1.89 -6.94
N PHE A 51 -10.88 -3.21 -6.88
CA PHE A 51 -9.78 -4.17 -6.81
C PHE A 51 -9.67 -5.01 -8.09
N PHE A 52 -8.47 -5.07 -8.64
CA PHE A 52 -8.19 -5.65 -9.94
C PHE A 52 -7.04 -6.64 -9.91
N VAL A 53 -7.12 -7.63 -10.81
CA VAL A 53 -6.01 -8.50 -11.19
C VAL A 53 -5.75 -8.35 -12.69
N LEU A 54 -4.47 -8.34 -13.07
CA LEU A 54 -4.05 -8.41 -14.46
C LEU A 54 -3.92 -9.89 -14.85
N ASP A 55 -4.87 -10.40 -15.64
CA ASP A 55 -4.84 -11.75 -16.19
C ASP A 55 -4.85 -11.69 -17.72
N GLY A 56 -3.97 -12.44 -18.37
CA GLY A 56 -3.90 -12.46 -19.85
C GLY A 56 -3.56 -11.12 -20.52
N GLY A 57 -3.12 -10.11 -19.76
CA GLY A 57 -2.87 -8.75 -20.25
C GLY A 57 -4.08 -7.81 -20.16
N GLU A 58 -5.17 -8.24 -19.51
CA GLU A 58 -6.37 -7.44 -19.29
C GLU A 58 -6.64 -7.29 -17.79
N TRP A 59 -6.97 -6.07 -17.35
CA TRP A 59 -7.35 -5.80 -15.98
C TRP A 59 -8.80 -6.24 -15.75
N THR A 60 -9.00 -7.13 -14.77
CA THR A 60 -10.32 -7.66 -14.42
C THR A 60 -10.66 -7.24 -13.00
N SER A 61 -11.84 -6.64 -12.80
CA SER A 61 -12.35 -6.32 -11.47
C SER A 61 -12.74 -7.61 -10.75
N LEU A 62 -12.40 -7.71 -9.48
CA LEU A 62 -12.71 -8.87 -8.64
C LEU A 62 -13.98 -8.69 -7.81
N ALA A 63 -14.45 -7.46 -7.68
CA ALA A 63 -15.69 -7.09 -7.01
C ALA A 63 -16.43 -6.02 -7.83
N ASP A 64 -17.76 -6.02 -7.77
CA ASP A 64 -18.61 -4.91 -8.22
C ASP A 64 -18.59 -3.75 -7.20
N GLY A 65 -18.37 -4.05 -5.92
CA GLY A 65 -18.25 -3.11 -4.81
C GLY A 65 -16.81 -2.70 -4.49
N LEU A 66 -16.68 -1.72 -3.58
CA LEU A 66 -15.36 -1.30 -3.08
C LEU A 66 -14.81 -2.34 -2.09
N CYS A 67 -13.61 -2.83 -2.37
CA CYS A 67 -12.86 -3.65 -1.44
C CYS A 67 -12.22 -2.79 -0.34
N SER A 68 -12.24 -3.29 0.88
CA SER A 68 -11.53 -2.70 2.02
C SER A 68 -10.12 -3.27 2.10
N VAL A 69 -9.14 -2.42 2.38
CA VAL A 69 -7.74 -2.83 2.58
C VAL A 69 -7.36 -2.68 4.05
N THR A 70 -6.77 -3.72 4.61
CA THR A 70 -6.26 -3.71 5.98
C THR A 70 -4.84 -4.27 6.04
N PHE A 71 -4.02 -3.72 6.93
CA PHE A 71 -2.64 -4.13 7.12
C PHE A 71 -2.47 -4.75 8.51
N ASP A 72 -1.85 -5.93 8.55
CA ASP A 72 -1.33 -6.53 9.77
C ASP A 72 0.20 -6.37 9.76
N GLU A 73 0.67 -5.32 10.42
CA GLU A 73 2.10 -5.00 10.53
C GLU A 73 2.89 -6.08 11.28
N ALA A 74 2.26 -6.74 12.26
CA ALA A 74 2.92 -7.78 13.06
C ALA A 74 3.23 -9.02 12.21
N LEU A 75 2.34 -9.35 11.27
CA LEU A 75 2.52 -10.45 10.32
C LEU A 75 3.17 -10.02 9.00
N GLY A 76 3.27 -8.71 8.73
CA GLY A 76 3.72 -8.17 7.46
C GLY A 76 2.79 -8.56 6.31
N ARG A 77 1.48 -8.52 6.55
CA ARG A 77 0.45 -8.94 5.59
C ARG A 77 -0.51 -7.80 5.29
N MET A 78 -0.95 -7.75 4.05
CA MET A 78 -2.05 -6.91 3.59
C MET A 78 -3.22 -7.81 3.22
N TYR A 79 -4.41 -7.42 3.61
CA TYR A 79 -5.67 -8.10 3.33
C TYR A 79 -6.55 -7.17 2.52
N VAL A 80 -7.07 -7.68 1.41
CA VAL A 80 -8.05 -6.97 0.57
C VAL A 80 -9.32 -7.80 0.59
N SER A 81 -10.43 -7.24 1.06
CA SER A 81 -11.67 -8.01 1.18
C SER A 81 -12.93 -7.22 0.83
N GLN A 82 -13.94 -7.95 0.36
CA GLN A 82 -15.30 -7.51 0.13
C GLN A 82 -16.22 -8.61 0.70
N GLU A 83 -16.92 -8.31 1.80
CA GLU A 83 -17.72 -9.29 2.54
C GLU A 83 -19.00 -9.75 1.79
N ASP A 84 -19.72 -8.83 1.15
CA ASP A 84 -20.94 -9.11 0.39
C ASP A 84 -20.71 -9.98 -0.86
N GLU A 85 -19.51 -9.92 -1.44
CA GLU A 85 -19.13 -10.64 -2.66
C GLU A 85 -18.16 -11.81 -2.39
N GLU A 86 -17.86 -12.10 -1.12
CA GLU A 86 -16.96 -13.18 -0.68
C GLU A 86 -15.55 -13.09 -1.32
N VAL A 87 -15.08 -11.87 -1.59
CA VAL A 87 -13.73 -11.61 -2.10
C VAL A 87 -12.80 -11.46 -0.90
N GLU A 88 -11.76 -12.30 -0.83
CA GLU A 88 -10.71 -12.20 0.19
C GLU A 88 -9.36 -12.59 -0.42
N GLU A 89 -8.44 -11.64 -0.47
CA GLU A 89 -7.07 -11.87 -0.93
C GLU A 89 -6.07 -11.42 0.14
N VAL A 90 -5.02 -12.23 0.32
CA VAL A 90 -3.98 -11.99 1.33
C VAL A 90 -2.62 -11.91 0.68
N PHE A 91 -1.95 -10.79 0.89
CA PHE A 91 -0.65 -10.48 0.32
C PHE A 91 0.41 -10.41 1.41
N ASN A 92 1.53 -11.09 1.18
CA ASN A 92 2.72 -10.93 2.00
C ASN A 92 3.53 -9.75 1.49
N ALA A 93 3.72 -8.71 2.30
CA ALA A 93 4.42 -7.50 1.90
C ALA A 93 5.85 -7.78 1.40
N LYS A 94 6.51 -8.85 1.87
CA LYS A 94 7.85 -9.25 1.42
C LYS A 94 7.88 -9.83 0.00
N GLN A 95 6.73 -10.28 -0.51
CA GLN A 95 6.58 -10.84 -1.85
C GLN A 95 6.01 -9.85 -2.85
N MET A 96 5.51 -8.71 -2.35
CA MET A 96 5.08 -7.59 -3.17
C MET A 96 6.31 -6.84 -3.67
N THR A 97 6.38 -6.64 -4.97
CA THR A 97 7.45 -5.89 -5.62
C THR A 97 6.85 -4.94 -6.64
N ASN A 98 7.67 -4.00 -7.11
CA ASN A 98 7.27 -3.03 -8.13
C ASN A 98 5.97 -2.30 -7.77
N VAL A 99 5.85 -1.86 -6.52
CA VAL A 99 4.71 -1.03 -6.08
C VAL A 99 4.83 0.32 -6.77
N GLN A 100 3.83 0.67 -7.59
CA GLN A 100 3.79 1.92 -8.32
C GLN A 100 2.47 2.63 -8.09
N ARG A 101 2.53 3.96 -8.13
CA ARG A 101 1.37 4.85 -8.11
C ARG A 101 1.25 5.56 -9.45
N TYR A 102 0.02 5.71 -9.94
CA TYR A 102 -0.28 6.44 -11.17
C TYR A 102 -1.74 6.89 -11.16
N ASP A 103 -2.08 7.88 -11.97
CA ASP A 103 -3.45 8.27 -12.21
C ASP A 103 -4.01 7.49 -13.41
N ASP A 104 -5.21 6.94 -13.25
CA ASP A 104 -5.92 6.26 -14.33
C ASP A 104 -6.13 7.25 -15.50
N PRO A 105 -5.72 6.89 -16.74
CA PRO A 105 -5.80 7.83 -17.87
C PRO A 105 -7.24 8.10 -18.34
N ASP A 106 -8.21 7.22 -18.01
CA ASP A 106 -9.59 7.32 -18.46
C ASP A 106 -10.43 8.22 -17.55
N ASP A 107 -10.23 8.14 -16.22
CA ASP A 107 -11.01 8.95 -15.26
C ASP A 107 -10.20 9.77 -14.25
N GLY A 108 -8.87 9.64 -14.24
CA GLY A 108 -7.97 10.42 -13.38
C GLY A 108 -8.00 10.00 -11.92
N TYR A 109 -8.61 8.86 -11.57
CA TYR A 109 -8.55 8.37 -10.20
C TYR A 109 -7.17 7.79 -9.87
N PRO A 110 -6.68 7.97 -8.64
CA PRO A 110 -5.36 7.50 -8.26
C PRO A 110 -5.37 5.98 -8.03
N CYS A 111 -4.40 5.32 -8.63
CA CYS A 111 -4.23 3.88 -8.64
C CYS A 111 -2.91 3.46 -8.00
N VAL A 112 -2.91 2.31 -7.36
CA VAL A 112 -1.71 1.61 -6.89
C VAL A 112 -1.66 0.23 -7.53
N GLN A 113 -0.53 -0.12 -8.13
CA GLN A 113 -0.28 -1.46 -8.65
C GLN A 113 0.90 -2.12 -7.97
N TRP A 114 0.90 -3.44 -7.89
CA TRP A 114 2.02 -4.22 -7.39
C TRP A 114 2.09 -5.60 -8.04
N ILE A 115 3.27 -6.23 -7.98
CA ILE A 115 3.51 -7.57 -8.48
C ILE A 115 3.79 -8.50 -7.30
N VAL A 116 3.12 -9.65 -7.25
CA VAL A 116 3.35 -10.69 -6.25
C VAL A 116 4.16 -11.82 -6.88
N VAL A 117 5.32 -12.14 -6.28
CA VAL A 117 6.16 -13.25 -6.71
C VAL A 117 5.90 -14.47 -5.81
N THR A 118 5.25 -15.49 -6.36
CA THR A 118 4.87 -16.68 -5.58
C THR A 118 5.98 -17.74 -5.60
N LYS A 119 6.27 -18.37 -6.76
CA LYS A 119 7.44 -19.25 -7.00
C LYS A 119 7.76 -19.35 -8.50
N SER A 120 9.05 -19.52 -8.82
CA SER A 120 9.62 -19.88 -10.13
C SER A 120 8.82 -19.36 -11.34
N ASP A 121 8.92 -18.05 -11.56
CA ASP A 121 8.36 -17.32 -12.71
C ASP A 121 6.83 -17.10 -12.72
N ASN A 122 6.11 -17.51 -11.67
CA ASN A 122 4.71 -17.13 -11.51
C ASN A 122 4.63 -15.75 -10.82
N MET A 123 4.35 -14.75 -11.63
CA MET A 123 4.10 -13.37 -11.22
C MET A 123 2.62 -13.05 -11.47
N SER A 124 1.96 -12.48 -10.47
CA SER A 124 0.62 -11.95 -10.61
C SER A 124 0.67 -10.46 -10.35
N GLU A 125 0.07 -9.67 -11.22
CA GLU A 125 -0.01 -8.22 -11.08
C GLU A 125 -1.40 -7.82 -10.64
N TRP A 126 -1.45 -6.92 -9.67
CA TRP A 126 -2.64 -6.54 -8.93
C TRP A 126 -2.73 -5.03 -8.85
N GLY A 127 -3.95 -4.53 -8.73
CA GLY A 127 -4.22 -3.10 -8.72
C GLY A 127 -5.35 -2.74 -7.77
N LEU A 128 -5.22 -1.59 -7.13
CA LEU A 128 -6.29 -0.92 -6.41
C LEU A 128 -6.49 0.47 -7.00
N LYS A 129 -7.74 0.82 -7.25
CA LYS A 129 -8.14 2.14 -7.70
C LYS A 129 -8.93 2.82 -6.60
N PHE A 130 -8.41 3.94 -6.11
CA PHE A 130 -9.00 4.67 -5.00
C PHE A 130 -9.78 5.88 -5.51
N ARG A 131 -10.73 6.36 -4.70
CA ARG A 131 -11.50 7.57 -5.04
C ARG A 131 -10.77 8.86 -4.67
N ASN A 132 -9.74 8.79 -3.82
CA ASN A 132 -9.03 9.95 -3.28
C ASN A 132 -7.53 9.67 -3.14
N GLU A 133 -6.71 10.70 -3.31
CA GLU A 133 -5.23 10.62 -3.21
C GLU A 133 -4.77 10.29 -1.80
N GLU A 134 -5.48 10.76 -0.77
CA GLU A 134 -5.21 10.47 0.64
C GLU A 134 -5.19 8.95 0.94
N ALA A 135 -6.01 8.17 0.23
CA ALA A 135 -6.03 6.71 0.37
C ALA A 135 -4.77 6.07 -0.24
N VAL A 136 -4.24 6.63 -1.33
CA VAL A 136 -2.97 6.16 -1.91
C VAL A 136 -1.80 6.50 -1.00
N ASP A 137 -1.76 7.72 -0.45
CA ASP A 137 -0.71 8.11 0.49
C ASP A 137 -0.69 7.23 1.74
N GLU A 138 -1.86 6.89 2.29
CA GLU A 138 -1.93 5.98 3.43
C GLU A 138 -1.59 4.53 3.05
N PHE A 139 -1.92 4.07 1.85
CA PHE A 139 -1.56 2.73 1.38
C PHE A 139 -0.04 2.55 1.26
N VAL A 140 0.69 3.58 0.81
CA VAL A 140 2.13 3.47 0.53
C VAL A 140 3.04 3.85 1.70
N ARG A 141 2.46 4.32 2.81
CA ARG A 141 3.16 4.77 4.01
C ARG A 141 3.92 3.64 4.73
#